data_AF-A0A0L0EN41-F1
#
_entry.id   AF-A0A0L0EN41-F1
#
_cell.length_a   1.000
_cell.length_b   1.000
_cell.length_c   1.000
_cell.angle_alpha   90.00
_cell.angle_beta   90.00
_cell.angle_gamma   90.00
#
_symmetry.space_group_name_H-M   'P 1'
#
loop_
_entity.id
_entity.type
_entity.pdbx_description
1 polymer ?
#
loop_
_entity_poly.entity_id
_entity_poly.type
_entity_poly.pdbx_seq_one_letter_code
_entity_poly.pdbx_strand_id
1 'polypeptide(L)'
;MNKLIVTLMTLLLTACGGGGSEGSSNSQSTSNTAQASVTNTTQPQSSNPAQQDNATEQQASSTEEQVAEEQPAEEAPVGEGMEAVVVDGGFDFQTDVPVTVSVAPDVVNGRAFINVCQQDAALTNEDSCFLRAPVDSTGLTVQIELPHSEQKLKAEIWYYSTDVEPLVYSWEFDGTQQQQAWTIN
;
A
#
# COMPACT_ATOMS: atom_id res chain seq x y z
N MET A 1 11.53 62.57 -5.49
CA MET A 1 11.57 62.19 -6.91
C MET A 1 12.99 61.77 -7.22
N ASN A 2 13.19 60.52 -7.64
CA ASN A 2 14.26 60.08 -8.53
C ASN A 2 13.94 58.66 -8.97
N LYS A 3 13.58 58.51 -10.25
CA LYS A 3 13.33 57.24 -10.92
C LYS A 3 14.66 56.77 -11.49
N LEU A 4 15.15 55.61 -11.04
CA LEU A 4 16.25 54.91 -11.70
C LEU A 4 15.66 53.68 -12.37
N ILE A 5 15.36 53.85 -13.66
CA ILE A 5 15.13 52.77 -14.61
C ILE A 5 16.52 52.21 -14.94
N VAL A 6 16.78 50.97 -14.56
CA VAL A 6 17.92 50.20 -15.06
C VAL A 6 17.37 48.95 -15.73
N THR A 7 17.19 49.08 -17.04
CA THR A 7 17.02 47.98 -17.99
C THR A 7 18.39 47.33 -18.17
N LEU A 8 18.57 46.05 -17.84
CA LEU A 8 19.75 45.31 -18.31
C LEU A 8 19.52 43.79 -18.43
N MET A 9 19.54 43.36 -19.69
CA MET A 9 19.94 42.06 -20.24
C MET A 9 19.13 40.80 -19.90
N THR A 10 18.30 40.46 -20.89
CA THR A 10 18.07 39.11 -21.40
C THR A 10 19.36 38.28 -21.50
N LEU A 11 19.44 37.16 -20.77
CA LEU A 11 20.30 36.02 -21.11
C LEU A 11 19.44 34.93 -21.76
N LEU A 12 19.60 34.78 -23.07
CA LEU A 12 19.18 33.60 -23.82
C LEU A 12 20.30 32.56 -23.73
N LEU A 13 20.12 31.54 -22.90
CA LEU A 13 20.96 30.33 -22.91
C LEU A 13 20.26 29.25 -23.73
N THR A 14 20.31 29.35 -25.05
CA THR A 14 20.00 28.22 -25.93
C THR A 14 21.23 27.31 -25.97
N ALA A 15 21.23 26.29 -25.11
CA ALA A 15 22.21 25.21 -25.20
C ALA A 15 21.88 24.35 -26.43
N CYS A 16 22.78 24.43 -27.41
CA CYS A 16 22.90 23.56 -28.56
C CYS A 16 23.29 22.15 -28.09
N GLY A 17 22.31 21.24 -28.02
CA GLY A 17 22.54 19.80 -27.82
C GLY A 17 22.62 19.10 -29.17
N GLY A 18 23.85 18.80 -29.61
CA GLY A 18 24.15 18.11 -30.86
C GLY A 18 23.78 16.63 -30.82
N GLY A 19 23.25 16.14 -31.95
CA GLY A 19 22.84 14.75 -32.16
C GLY A 19 23.92 13.86 -32.79
N GLY A 20 23.63 12.56 -32.80
CA GLY A 20 24.30 11.55 -33.63
C GLY A 20 24.45 10.19 -32.97
N SER A 21 23.58 9.23 -33.33
CA SER A 21 23.99 7.83 -33.57
C SER A 21 22.86 7.08 -34.27
N GLU A 22 23.20 6.61 -35.46
CA GLU A 22 22.42 5.71 -36.30
C GLU A 22 22.50 4.30 -35.72
N GLY A 23 21.38 3.57 -35.70
CA GLY A 23 21.35 2.22 -35.15
C GLY A 23 20.09 1.44 -35.52
N SER A 24 20.19 0.70 -36.63
CA SER A 24 19.50 -0.56 -36.91
C SER A 24 17.99 -0.53 -37.19
N SER A 25 17.68 -0.44 -38.48
CA SER A 25 16.50 -1.07 -39.07
C SER A 25 16.69 -2.59 -39.10
N ASN A 26 15.81 -3.33 -38.40
CA ASN A 26 15.51 -4.71 -38.76
C ASN A 26 14.01 -4.97 -38.58
N SER A 27 13.26 -4.69 -39.64
CA SER A 27 11.91 -5.19 -39.82
C SER A 27 12.01 -6.56 -40.49
N GLN A 28 11.72 -7.63 -39.75
CA GLN A 28 11.31 -8.88 -40.36
C GLN A 28 10.09 -9.41 -39.61
N SER A 29 8.94 -9.22 -40.26
CA SER A 29 7.72 -9.94 -39.96
C SER A 29 7.86 -11.37 -40.45
N THR A 30 7.69 -12.34 -39.57
CA THR A 30 7.36 -13.72 -39.91
C THR A 30 6.08 -14.10 -39.19
N SER A 31 5.00 -14.08 -39.95
CA SER A 31 3.77 -14.80 -39.65
C SER A 31 4.05 -16.30 -39.67
N ASN A 32 3.73 -17.02 -38.60
CA ASN A 32 3.45 -18.46 -38.67
C ASN A 32 2.30 -18.83 -37.72
N THR A 33 1.38 -19.58 -38.29
CA THR A 33 0.09 -20.01 -37.75
C THR A 33 0.20 -21.37 -37.06
N ALA A 34 -0.56 -21.52 -35.96
CA ALA A 34 -1.07 -22.75 -35.32
C ALA A 34 -0.09 -23.87 -34.91
N GLN A 35 -0.14 -24.27 -33.63
CA GLN A 35 -0.75 -25.55 -33.23
C GLN A 35 -0.93 -25.64 -31.71
N ALA A 36 -2.09 -26.19 -31.30
CA ALA A 36 -2.45 -26.51 -29.93
C ALA A 36 -1.67 -27.72 -29.39
N SER A 37 -1.46 -27.79 -28.08
CA SER A 37 -1.60 -29.03 -27.30
C SER A 37 -1.73 -28.74 -25.80
N VAL A 38 -2.73 -29.41 -25.24
CA VAL A 38 -3.14 -29.49 -23.83
C VAL A 38 -2.27 -30.52 -23.13
N THR A 39 -1.87 -30.29 -21.88
CA THR A 39 -1.75 -31.36 -20.88
C THR A 39 -1.91 -30.76 -19.48
N ASN A 40 -3.03 -31.10 -18.84
CA ASN A 40 -3.23 -31.04 -17.39
C ASN A 40 -2.40 -32.15 -16.73
N THR A 41 -1.72 -31.84 -15.61
CA THR A 41 -1.65 -32.78 -14.47
C THR A 41 -1.56 -31.98 -13.17
N THR A 42 -2.62 -32.11 -12.39
CA THR A 42 -2.77 -31.74 -10.98
C THR A 42 -2.02 -32.75 -10.11
N GLN A 43 -1.31 -32.32 -9.06
CA GLN A 43 -1.29 -33.08 -7.80
C GLN A 43 -1.01 -32.17 -6.59
N PRO A 44 -1.84 -32.21 -5.54
CA PRO A 44 -1.57 -31.58 -4.25
C PRO A 44 -0.81 -32.55 -3.34
N GLN A 45 0.03 -32.03 -2.43
CA GLN A 45 0.47 -32.83 -1.28
C GLN A 45 0.46 -31.98 -0.01
N SER A 46 -0.60 -32.23 0.76
CA SER A 46 -0.76 -31.92 2.17
C SER A 46 -0.53 -33.21 2.95
N SER A 47 0.26 -33.18 4.01
CA SER A 47 0.15 -34.13 5.14
C SER A 47 1.07 -33.76 6.31
N ASN A 48 0.44 -33.36 7.41
CA ASN A 48 0.84 -33.58 8.80
C ASN A 48 -0.47 -33.97 9.53
N PRO A 49 -0.53 -34.56 10.76
CA PRO A 49 0.49 -35.20 11.61
C PRO A 49 0.06 -36.63 12.08
N ALA A 50 0.95 -37.37 12.78
CA ALA A 50 0.63 -38.07 14.05
C ALA A 50 1.78 -38.97 14.57
N GLN A 51 1.74 -39.17 15.90
CA GLN A 51 2.45 -40.12 16.79
C GLN A 51 3.74 -39.59 17.43
N GLN A 52 3.73 -39.12 18.69
CA GLN A 52 3.38 -39.77 19.98
C GLN A 52 4.47 -40.74 20.41
N ASP A 53 5.34 -40.28 21.31
CA ASP A 53 5.96 -41.16 22.31
C ASP A 53 5.91 -40.45 23.66
N ASN A 54 5.17 -41.07 24.56
CA ASN A 54 4.96 -40.67 25.94
C ASN A 54 5.56 -41.80 26.77
N ALA A 55 6.73 -41.57 27.38
CA ALA A 55 7.32 -42.47 28.34
C ALA A 55 7.26 -41.81 29.72
N THR A 56 6.24 -42.25 30.46
CA THR A 56 6.04 -42.04 31.88
C THR A 56 7.16 -42.69 32.69
N GLU A 57 7.86 -41.92 33.51
CA GLU A 57 8.51 -42.43 34.73
C GLU A 57 7.86 -41.76 35.93
N GLN A 58 6.93 -42.50 36.54
CA GLN A 58 6.44 -42.26 37.89
C GLN A 58 7.37 -42.97 38.85
N GLN A 59 7.93 -42.23 39.82
CA GLN A 59 8.37 -42.83 41.07
C GLN A 59 7.76 -42.07 42.24
N ALA A 60 7.01 -42.82 43.04
CA ALA A 60 6.20 -42.36 44.13
C ALA A 60 6.99 -42.14 45.43
N SER A 61 6.31 -41.48 46.37
CA SER A 61 6.40 -41.61 47.83
C SER A 61 7.07 -40.45 48.58
N SER A 62 6.26 -39.58 49.18
CA SER A 62 5.91 -39.71 50.61
C SER A 62 4.85 -38.67 50.98
N THR A 63 3.80 -39.13 51.63
CA THR A 63 2.85 -38.31 52.36
C THR A 63 3.50 -37.88 53.66
N GLU A 64 3.75 -36.58 53.84
CA GLU A 64 3.87 -36.00 55.16
C GLU A 64 2.96 -34.77 55.26
N GLU A 65 2.04 -34.91 56.20
CA GLU A 65 1.03 -33.96 56.62
C GLU A 65 1.74 -32.83 57.37
N GLN A 66 1.95 -31.68 56.71
CA GLN A 66 2.38 -30.47 57.40
C GLN A 66 1.26 -29.43 57.44
N VAL A 67 0.87 -29.22 58.69
CA VAL A 67 -0.01 -28.22 59.27
C VAL A 67 0.16 -26.85 58.62
N ALA A 68 -0.98 -26.23 58.34
CA ALA A 68 -1.13 -24.88 57.83
C ALA A 68 -0.37 -23.83 58.66
N GLU A 69 0.47 -23.06 57.98
CA GLU A 69 0.74 -21.67 58.36
C GLU A 69 0.21 -20.78 57.23
N GLU A 70 -0.70 -19.89 57.62
CA GLU A 70 -1.34 -18.88 56.78
C GLU A 70 -0.28 -17.83 56.43
N GLN A 71 0.48 -18.08 55.35
CA GLN A 71 1.38 -17.10 54.77
C GLN A 71 0.52 -16.02 54.10
N PRO A 72 0.70 -14.73 54.40
CA PRO A 72 0.06 -13.67 53.64
C PRO A 72 0.39 -13.89 52.16
N ALA A 73 -0.63 -13.88 51.31
CA ALA A 73 -0.43 -13.89 49.86
C ALA A 73 0.47 -12.70 49.53
N GLU A 74 1.73 -13.00 49.21
CA GLU A 74 2.65 -12.03 48.65
C GLU A 74 2.05 -11.68 47.29
N GLU A 75 1.45 -10.48 47.19
CA GLU A 75 1.08 -9.91 45.90
C GLU A 75 2.32 -10.01 45.02
N ALA A 76 2.18 -10.76 43.92
CA ALA A 76 3.20 -10.80 42.89
C ALA A 76 3.63 -9.35 42.62
N PRO A 77 4.94 -9.05 42.53
CA PRO A 77 5.39 -7.69 42.29
C PRO A 77 4.61 -7.18 41.08
N VAL A 78 3.82 -6.13 41.29
CA VAL A 78 3.23 -5.38 40.19
C VAL A 78 4.44 -4.82 39.45
N GLY A 79 4.89 -5.54 38.42
CA GLY A 79 6.08 -5.19 37.67
C GLY A 79 5.94 -3.76 37.19
N GLU A 80 6.79 -2.86 37.65
CA GLU A 80 6.79 -1.50 37.14
C GLU A 80 7.62 -1.49 35.87
N GLY A 81 6.96 -1.47 34.71
CA GLY A 81 7.68 -1.49 33.44
C GLY A 81 6.88 -2.04 32.27
N MET A 82 7.57 -2.37 31.19
CA MET A 82 6.98 -2.92 29.96
C MET A 82 6.40 -4.33 30.18
N GLU A 83 6.88 -5.04 31.18
CA GLU A 83 6.43 -6.35 31.64
C GLU A 83 5.02 -6.36 32.26
N ALA A 84 4.47 -5.20 32.64
CA ALA A 84 3.08 -5.09 33.11
C ALA A 84 2.08 -4.68 32.02
N VAL A 85 2.52 -4.43 30.78
CA VAL A 85 1.61 -4.16 29.67
C VAL A 85 1.01 -5.47 29.18
N VAL A 86 -0.22 -5.76 29.62
CA VAL A 86 -0.99 -6.91 29.14
C VAL A 86 -1.74 -6.51 27.88
N VAL A 87 -1.34 -7.08 26.75
CA VAL A 87 -2.04 -6.92 25.46
C VAL A 87 -2.93 -8.15 25.26
N ASP A 88 -4.18 -7.93 24.84
CA ASP A 88 -5.07 -9.02 24.46
C ASP A 88 -4.47 -9.85 23.31
N GLY A 89 -4.59 -11.18 23.38
CA GLY A 89 -4.03 -12.08 22.37
C GLY A 89 -4.68 -11.94 20.98
N GLY A 90 -5.83 -11.28 20.89
CA GLY A 90 -6.50 -10.89 19.65
C GLY A 90 -6.28 -9.44 19.25
N PHE A 91 -5.45 -8.67 19.95
CA PHE A 91 -5.09 -7.33 19.53
C PHE A 91 -4.20 -7.42 18.28
N ASP A 92 -4.72 -6.90 17.18
CA ASP A 92 -3.96 -6.76 15.95
C ASP A 92 -3.25 -5.41 15.94
N PHE A 93 -1.92 -5.43 15.88
CA PHE A 93 -1.09 -4.23 15.79
C PHE A 93 -0.99 -3.69 14.36
N GLN A 94 -1.69 -4.29 13.40
CA GLN A 94 -1.77 -3.73 12.05
C GLN A 94 -2.48 -2.38 12.07
N THR A 95 -1.81 -1.39 11.48
CA THR A 95 -2.36 -0.06 11.23
C THR A 95 -2.82 0.08 9.78
N ASP A 96 -2.70 -0.98 8.98
CA ASP A 96 -3.05 -0.97 7.57
C ASP A 96 -4.55 -0.73 7.39
N VAL A 97 -4.88 0.28 6.58
CA VAL A 97 -6.24 0.66 6.25
C VAL A 97 -6.49 0.35 4.79
N PRO A 98 -7.26 -0.70 4.45
CA PRO A 98 -7.65 -0.97 3.08
C PRO A 98 -8.69 0.06 2.61
N VAL A 99 -8.42 0.74 1.50
CA VAL A 99 -9.31 1.74 0.90
C VAL A 99 -9.66 1.32 -0.52
N THR A 100 -10.96 1.23 -0.83
CA THR A 100 -11.42 1.03 -2.21
C THR A 100 -11.53 2.37 -2.91
N VAL A 101 -10.67 2.61 -3.90
CA VAL A 101 -10.72 3.80 -4.76
C VAL A 101 -11.52 3.46 -6.02
N SER A 102 -12.56 4.24 -6.29
CA SER A 102 -13.41 4.09 -7.46
C SER A 102 -13.55 5.40 -8.21
N VAL A 103 -13.14 5.43 -9.47
CA VAL A 103 -13.48 6.50 -10.43
C VAL A 103 -14.70 6.04 -11.21
N ALA A 104 -15.79 6.79 -11.11
CA ALA A 104 -17.01 6.47 -11.82
C ALA A 104 -16.80 6.54 -13.36
N PRO A 105 -17.65 5.83 -14.14
CA PRO A 105 -17.70 6.01 -15.58
C PRO A 105 -17.95 7.48 -15.95
N ASP A 106 -17.46 7.89 -17.12
CA ASP A 106 -17.64 9.22 -17.70
C ASP A 106 -17.09 10.42 -16.89
N VAL A 107 -16.41 10.19 -15.75
CA VAL A 107 -15.61 11.22 -15.04
C VAL A 107 -14.54 11.81 -15.96
N VAL A 108 -13.99 10.96 -16.84
CA VAL A 108 -13.08 11.36 -17.91
C VAL A 108 -13.69 11.05 -19.27
N ASN A 109 -13.47 11.92 -20.24
CA ASN A 109 -14.01 11.81 -21.60
C ASN A 109 -13.04 11.14 -22.60
N GLY A 110 -11.99 10.49 -22.10
CA GLY A 110 -10.94 9.87 -22.88
C GLY A 110 -9.90 9.21 -21.99
N ARG A 111 -8.76 8.81 -22.57
CA ARG A 111 -7.66 8.24 -21.78
C ARG A 111 -7.03 9.33 -20.90
N ALA A 112 -6.91 9.03 -19.62
CA ALA A 112 -6.26 9.85 -18.62
C ALA A 112 -5.43 8.96 -17.67
N PHE A 113 -4.79 9.58 -16.68
CA PHE A 113 -4.03 8.88 -15.66
C PHE A 113 -4.35 9.46 -14.28
N ILE A 114 -4.65 8.60 -13.33
CA ILE A 114 -4.87 8.98 -11.94
C ILE A 114 -3.62 8.70 -11.12
N ASN A 115 -3.21 9.69 -10.32
CA ASN A 115 -2.25 9.50 -9.22
C ASN A 115 -3.00 9.73 -7.91
N VAL A 116 -2.97 8.74 -7.01
CA VAL A 116 -3.45 8.88 -5.62
C VAL A 116 -2.24 8.89 -4.71
N CYS A 117 -1.99 10.04 -4.09
CA CYS A 117 -0.79 10.30 -3.32
C CYS A 117 -1.13 10.86 -1.95
N GLN A 118 -0.14 10.91 -1.07
CA GLN A 118 -0.23 11.65 0.19
C GLN A 118 -0.61 13.10 -0.12
N GLN A 119 -1.51 13.68 0.68
CA GLN A 119 -2.11 14.99 0.35
C GLN A 119 -1.07 16.12 0.23
N ASP A 120 -0.05 16.10 1.08
CA ASP A 120 1.02 17.08 1.19
C ASP A 120 2.30 16.69 0.43
N ALA A 121 2.24 15.63 -0.38
CA ALA A 121 3.37 15.21 -1.20
C ALA A 121 3.83 16.34 -2.15
N ALA A 122 5.10 16.71 -2.02
CA ALA A 122 5.71 17.72 -2.89
C ALA A 122 5.95 17.21 -4.33
N LEU A 123 6.12 15.88 -4.48
CA LEU A 123 6.39 15.22 -5.75
C LEU A 123 5.45 14.04 -5.94
N THR A 124 5.08 13.77 -7.18
CA THR A 124 4.33 12.58 -7.58
C THR A 124 5.31 11.49 -8.02
N ASN A 125 5.57 10.49 -7.18
CA ASN A 125 6.46 9.37 -7.47
C ASN A 125 5.98 8.08 -6.77
N GLU A 126 6.80 7.02 -6.78
CA GLU A 126 6.42 5.73 -6.17
C GLU A 126 6.41 5.76 -4.65
N ASP A 127 7.21 6.63 -4.02
CA ASP A 127 7.30 6.74 -2.56
C ASP A 127 6.14 7.55 -1.97
N SER A 128 5.62 8.50 -2.73
CA SER A 128 4.56 9.41 -2.29
C SER A 128 3.16 8.98 -2.72
N CYS A 129 3.05 8.02 -3.64
CA CYS A 129 1.78 7.61 -4.23
C CYS A 129 1.45 6.14 -4.00
N PHE A 130 0.20 5.90 -3.60
CA PHE A 130 -0.37 4.57 -3.36
C PHE A 130 -0.98 3.96 -4.63
N LEU A 131 -1.42 4.81 -5.58
CA LEU A 131 -1.96 4.37 -6.86
C LEU A 131 -1.47 5.27 -7.99
N ARG A 132 -1.03 4.65 -9.07
CA ARG A 132 -0.68 5.30 -10.32
C ARG A 132 -1.21 4.42 -11.45
N ALA A 133 -2.34 4.80 -12.05
CA ALA A 133 -3.04 3.92 -12.97
C ALA A 133 -3.67 4.69 -14.15
N PRO A 134 -3.77 4.06 -15.33
CA PRO A 134 -4.60 4.60 -16.40
C PRO A 134 -6.08 4.58 -15.99
N VAL A 135 -6.83 5.57 -16.43
CA VAL A 135 -8.29 5.61 -16.34
C VAL A 135 -8.85 6.05 -17.69
N ASP A 136 -10.01 5.54 -18.04
CA ASP A 136 -10.75 5.94 -19.24
C ASP A 136 -12.23 6.11 -18.92
N SER A 137 -13.06 6.28 -19.94
CA SER A 137 -14.50 6.52 -19.77
C SER A 137 -15.24 5.38 -19.07
N THR A 138 -14.65 4.19 -18.97
CA THR A 138 -15.24 3.07 -18.21
C THR A 138 -15.03 3.18 -16.70
N GLY A 139 -14.18 4.10 -16.25
CA GLY A 139 -13.83 4.29 -14.85
C GLY A 139 -12.68 3.40 -14.39
N LEU A 140 -12.53 3.28 -13.08
CA LEU A 140 -11.50 2.47 -12.43
C LEU A 140 -12.00 2.03 -11.05
N THR A 141 -11.74 0.80 -10.64
CA THR A 141 -11.93 0.37 -9.24
C THR A 141 -10.73 -0.45 -8.80
N VAL A 142 -10.04 0.01 -7.75
CA VAL A 142 -8.83 -0.63 -7.22
C VAL A 142 -8.82 -0.48 -5.70
N GLN A 143 -8.32 -1.48 -4.99
CA GLN A 143 -8.05 -1.38 -3.55
C GLN A 143 -6.59 -1.01 -3.32
N ILE A 144 -6.34 -0.06 -2.43
CA ILE A 144 -5.03 0.33 -1.93
C ILE A 144 -4.95 0.08 -0.42
N GLU A 145 -3.73 -0.07 0.08
CA GLU A 145 -3.45 -0.17 1.52
C GLU A 145 -2.74 1.09 1.99
N LEU A 146 -3.30 1.76 3.01
CA LEU A 146 -2.68 2.89 3.66
C LEU A 146 -1.99 2.44 4.95
N PRO A 147 -0.83 3.02 5.31
CA PRO A 147 -0.08 2.58 6.48
C PRO A 147 -0.74 2.92 7.82
N HIS A 148 -1.65 3.91 7.85
CA HIS A 148 -2.37 4.34 9.04
C HIS A 148 -3.58 5.22 8.67
N SER A 149 -4.53 5.36 9.60
CA SER A 149 -5.80 6.09 9.41
C SER A 149 -5.64 7.60 9.21
N GLU A 150 -4.57 8.20 9.73
CA GLU A 150 -4.32 9.64 9.62
C GLU A 150 -3.82 10.03 8.23
N GLN A 151 -3.52 9.05 7.37
CA GLN A 151 -3.04 9.30 6.02
C GLN A 151 -4.13 9.95 5.17
N LYS A 152 -3.97 11.25 4.91
CA LYS A 152 -4.81 11.98 3.95
C LYS A 152 -4.33 11.76 2.53
N LEU A 153 -5.26 11.69 1.60
CA LEU A 153 -4.99 11.44 0.20
C LEU A 153 -5.41 12.60 -0.68
N LYS A 154 -4.66 12.79 -1.76
CA LYS A 154 -5.00 13.62 -2.90
C LYS A 154 -4.98 12.76 -4.15
N ALA A 155 -6.07 12.80 -4.92
CA ALA A 155 -6.16 12.19 -6.23
C ALA A 155 -6.07 13.28 -7.29
N GLU A 156 -5.17 13.11 -8.25
CA GLU A 156 -5.02 14.01 -9.40
C GLU A 156 -5.18 13.21 -10.68
N ILE A 157 -6.19 13.54 -11.48
CA ILE A 157 -6.45 12.94 -12.78
C ILE A 157 -5.93 13.86 -13.87
N TRP A 158 -4.91 13.40 -14.58
CA TRP A 158 -4.24 14.13 -15.64
C TRP A 158 -4.64 13.61 -17.01
N TYR A 159 -4.97 14.53 -17.91
CA TYR A 159 -5.13 14.24 -19.33
C TYR A 159 -3.78 14.28 -20.03
N TYR A 160 -3.66 13.58 -21.16
CA TYR A 160 -2.47 13.65 -22.01
C TYR A 160 -2.33 15.00 -22.72
N SER A 161 -3.43 15.75 -22.83
CA SER A 161 -3.40 17.13 -23.32
C SER A 161 -3.01 18.07 -22.18
N THR A 162 -2.15 19.04 -22.49
CA THR A 162 -1.76 20.11 -21.57
C THR A 162 -2.78 21.24 -21.48
N ASP A 163 -3.80 21.23 -22.34
CA ASP A 163 -4.82 22.28 -22.41
C ASP A 163 -5.99 22.05 -21.44
N VAL A 164 -5.97 20.93 -20.72
CA VAL A 164 -6.99 20.56 -19.74
C VAL A 164 -6.35 20.53 -18.37
N GLU A 165 -6.91 21.30 -17.45
CA GLU A 165 -6.48 21.27 -16.06
C GLU A 165 -6.79 19.90 -15.43
N PRO A 166 -5.91 19.39 -14.56
CA PRO A 166 -6.15 18.12 -13.87
C PRO A 166 -7.36 18.23 -12.93
N LEU A 167 -8.11 17.14 -12.82
CA LEU A 167 -9.15 17.03 -11.79
C LEU A 167 -8.48 16.66 -10.46
N VAL A 168 -8.80 17.40 -9.40
CA VAL A 168 -8.17 17.22 -8.09
C VAL A 168 -9.24 16.91 -7.05
N TYR A 169 -9.04 15.82 -6.30
CA TYR A 169 -9.94 15.37 -5.24
C TYR A 169 -9.13 15.09 -3.97
N SER A 170 -9.78 15.22 -2.82
CA SER A 170 -9.20 14.88 -1.52
C SER A 170 -10.03 13.83 -0.81
N TRP A 171 -9.36 13.03 0.01
CA TRP A 171 -9.99 12.03 0.86
C TRP A 171 -9.25 11.92 2.17
N GLU A 172 -10.00 11.62 3.23
CA GLU A 172 -9.49 11.31 4.55
C GLU A 172 -10.34 10.20 5.16
N PHE A 173 -9.74 9.47 6.11
CA PHE A 173 -10.39 8.37 6.80
C PHE A 173 -11.66 8.81 7.55
N ASP A 174 -12.71 8.00 7.46
CA ASP A 174 -13.95 8.18 8.21
C ASP A 174 -14.13 7.05 9.23
N GLY A 175 -13.92 7.36 10.51
CA GLY A 175 -14.06 6.40 11.61
C GLY A 175 -15.49 5.96 11.90
N THR A 176 -16.50 6.54 11.24
CA THR A 176 -17.89 6.09 11.34
C THR A 176 -18.19 4.95 10.37
N GLN A 177 -17.35 4.75 9.36
CA GLN A 177 -17.53 3.76 8.31
C GLN A 177 -16.80 2.46 8.66
N GLN A 178 -17.50 1.34 8.52
CA GLN A 178 -16.90 0.01 8.72
C GLN A 178 -15.89 -0.36 7.63
N GLN A 179 -16.03 0.25 6.44
CA GLN A 179 -15.16 0.03 5.29
C GLN A 179 -14.84 1.38 4.66
N GLN A 180 -13.58 1.57 4.31
CA GLN A 180 -13.13 2.79 3.67
C GLN A 180 -13.31 2.66 2.14
N ALA A 181 -14.07 3.60 1.59
CA ALA A 181 -14.27 3.72 0.16
C ALA A 181 -14.21 5.19 -0.26
N TRP A 182 -13.54 5.43 -1.38
CA TRP A 182 -13.47 6.73 -2.02
C TRP A 182 -14.04 6.64 -3.42
N THR A 183 -15.22 7.24 -3.61
CA THR A 183 -15.83 7.35 -4.94
C THR A 183 -15.60 8.75 -5.50
N ILE A 184 -14.95 8.82 -6.65
CA ILE A 184 -14.72 10.02 -7.45
C ILE A 184 -15.79 10.04 -8.55
N ASN A 185 -16.61 11.09 -8.56
CA ASN A 185 -17.70 11.32 -9.52
C ASN A 185 -17.56 12.68 -10.20
#